data_AF-A0A139CKA5-F1
#
_entry.id   AF-A0A139CKA5-F1
#
_cell.length_a   1.000
_cell.length_b   1.000
_cell.length_c   1.000
_cell.angle_alpha   90.00
_cell.angle_beta   90.00
_cell.angle_gamma   90.00
#
_symmetry.space_group_name_H-M   'P 1'
#
loop_
_entity.id
_entity.type
_entity.pdbx_description
1 polymer ?
#
loop_
_entity_poly.entity_id
_entity_poly.type
_entity_poly.pdbx_seq_one_letter_code
_entity_poly.pdbx_strand_id
1 'polypeptide(L)'
;MKERPADSHKMNTEAYQDRNNYLDELAEIKAEISSLNRAVSRVLEHSGNQQMNMMFSDIKNDLSGPLINYMMHDARNTLNNSMPEDCEQKQVCKSAFEKLFQEMSLLLLDRNMDEEKLLQFQERFDELKEFASTENCDSCTTHASTMFNKQLGLLRTMSGSVGQRSETGDATSIVDLPDDVVSSICEPLANKQRLLILKSLSTETRSFSELSKITGLRGGNLLFHLQKLLDTDMILQRTERGDYLLTNKGYRILQGIADLYEATEKVSGEQILLESDQVIG
;
A
#
# COMPACT_ATOMS: atom_id res chain seq x y z
N MET A 1 65.88 36.20 -42.27
CA MET A 1 65.28 36.63 -40.99
C MET A 1 63.80 36.90 -41.26
N LYS A 2 62.95 36.38 -40.38
CA LYS A 2 61.47 36.36 -40.41
C LYS A 2 60.82 35.40 -41.42
N GLU A 3 59.80 34.62 -41.10
CA GLU A 3 59.25 33.95 -39.91
C GLU A 3 58.02 33.20 -40.46
N ARG A 4 57.83 31.91 -40.14
CA ARG A 4 56.65 31.12 -40.58
C ARG A 4 55.42 31.51 -39.75
N PRO A 5 54.20 31.59 -40.31
CA PRO A 5 52.98 31.63 -39.51
C PRO A 5 52.51 30.20 -39.25
N ALA A 6 52.60 29.75 -38.01
CA ALA A 6 52.08 28.46 -37.56
C ALA A 6 51.35 28.64 -36.22
N ASP A 7 50.18 29.29 -36.22
CA ASP A 7 49.41 29.44 -34.96
C ASP A 7 47.87 29.52 -35.08
N SER A 8 47.28 29.52 -36.29
CA SER A 8 45.80 29.63 -36.40
C SER A 8 45.04 28.31 -36.24
N HIS A 9 45.70 27.16 -36.39
CA HIS A 9 45.04 25.84 -36.31
C HIS A 9 45.02 25.23 -34.90
N LYS A 10 45.95 25.60 -34.02
CA LYS A 10 45.99 25.11 -32.63
C LYS A 10 44.90 25.74 -31.75
N MET A 11 44.69 27.05 -31.89
CA MET A 11 43.66 27.78 -31.14
C MET A 11 42.23 27.26 -31.37
N ASN A 12 41.96 26.65 -32.52
CA ASN A 12 40.64 26.14 -32.87
C ASN A 12 40.41 24.68 -32.42
N THR A 13 41.46 23.97 -31.96
CA THR A 13 41.32 22.59 -31.47
C THR A 13 41.15 22.59 -29.95
N GLU A 14 41.90 23.47 -29.27
CA GLU A 14 41.81 23.69 -27.82
C GLU A 14 40.43 24.21 -27.42
N ALA A 15 39.85 25.18 -28.13
CA ALA A 15 38.51 25.70 -27.84
C ALA A 15 37.37 24.67 -28.02
N TYR A 16 37.54 23.68 -28.90
CA TYR A 16 36.57 22.60 -29.09
C TYR A 16 36.73 21.50 -28.02
N GLN A 17 37.96 21.20 -27.60
CA GLN A 17 38.22 20.28 -26.49
C GLN A 17 37.75 20.84 -25.15
N ASP A 18 37.98 22.13 -24.91
CA ASP A 18 37.55 22.81 -23.69
C ASP A 18 36.02 22.82 -23.59
N ARG A 19 35.33 23.12 -24.70
CA ARG A 19 33.86 23.06 -24.79
C ARG A 19 33.29 21.65 -24.57
N ASN A 20 33.96 20.60 -25.05
CA ASN A 20 33.53 19.23 -24.78
C ASN A 20 33.74 18.85 -23.31
N ASN A 21 34.85 19.28 -22.71
CA ASN A 21 35.13 19.07 -21.29
C ASN A 21 34.06 19.76 -20.40
N TYR A 22 33.66 20.98 -20.75
CA TYR A 22 32.54 21.66 -20.07
C TYR A 22 31.19 20.94 -20.21
N LEU A 23 30.93 20.29 -21.34
CA LEU A 23 29.68 19.54 -21.55
C LEU A 23 29.67 18.24 -20.75
N ASP A 24 30.82 17.58 -20.62
CA ASP A 24 31.00 16.37 -19.83
C ASP A 24 30.89 16.67 -18.33
N GLU A 25 31.56 17.72 -17.83
CA GLU A 25 31.42 18.21 -16.46
C GLU A 25 29.95 18.57 -16.13
N LEU A 26 29.26 19.22 -17.08
CA LEU A 26 27.85 19.59 -16.89
C LEU A 26 26.92 18.36 -16.91
N ALA A 27 27.26 17.30 -17.62
CA ALA A 27 26.54 16.03 -17.59
C ALA A 27 26.75 15.31 -16.25
N GLU A 28 27.98 15.31 -15.73
CA GLU A 28 28.34 14.72 -14.44
C GLU A 28 27.64 15.44 -13.28
N ILE A 29 27.64 16.78 -13.28
CA ILE A 29 26.91 17.58 -12.30
C ILE A 29 25.40 17.28 -12.33
N LYS A 30 24.80 17.13 -13.53
CA LYS A 30 23.37 16.75 -13.64
C LYS A 30 23.09 15.35 -13.09
N ALA A 31 24.01 14.41 -13.28
CA ALA A 31 23.90 13.06 -12.75
C ALA A 31 23.97 13.07 -11.21
N GLU A 32 24.90 13.83 -10.63
CA GLU A 32 25.01 14.02 -9.18
C GLU A 32 23.77 14.68 -8.59
N ILE A 33 23.27 15.76 -9.17
CA ILE A 33 22.02 16.43 -8.74
C ILE A 33 20.85 15.44 -8.77
N SER A 34 20.75 14.62 -9.82
CA SER A 34 19.70 13.60 -9.93
C SER A 34 19.82 12.52 -8.85
N SER A 35 21.05 12.14 -8.49
CA SER A 35 21.33 11.20 -7.40
C SER A 35 20.96 11.78 -6.04
N LEU A 36 21.35 13.03 -5.79
CA LEU A 36 21.04 13.76 -4.56
C LEU A 36 19.53 13.90 -4.37
N ASN A 37 18.80 14.29 -5.43
CA ASN A 37 17.34 14.38 -5.40
C ASN A 37 16.70 13.03 -5.03
N ARG A 38 17.18 11.91 -5.58
CA ARG A 38 16.69 10.56 -5.21
C ARG A 38 16.99 10.21 -3.76
N ALA A 39 18.12 10.64 -3.21
CA ALA A 39 18.47 10.40 -1.81
C ALA A 39 17.59 11.24 -0.88
N VAL A 40 17.37 12.53 -1.19
CA VAL A 40 16.49 13.42 -0.45
C VAL A 40 15.04 12.94 -0.49
N SER A 41 14.53 12.53 -1.66
CA SER A 41 13.18 11.95 -1.76
C SER A 41 13.02 10.71 -0.89
N ARG A 42 14.00 9.79 -0.88
CA ARG A 42 13.99 8.62 0.01
C ARG A 42 13.99 8.98 1.48
N VAL A 43 14.76 9.99 1.88
CA VAL A 43 14.78 10.48 3.28
C VAL A 43 13.46 11.13 3.66
N LEU A 44 12.85 11.92 2.78
CA LEU A 44 11.54 12.54 3.01
C LEU A 44 10.41 11.49 3.07
N GLU A 45 10.44 10.49 2.17
CA GLU A 45 9.55 9.31 2.20
C GLU A 45 9.69 8.57 3.54
N HIS A 46 10.92 8.28 3.96
CA HIS A 46 11.19 7.58 5.20
C HIS A 46 10.79 8.38 6.43
N SER A 47 11.10 9.68 6.48
CA SER A 47 10.77 10.57 7.59
C SER A 47 9.27 10.82 7.72
N GLY A 48 8.56 11.02 6.60
CA GLY A 48 7.10 11.16 6.58
C GLY A 48 6.41 9.88 7.07
N ASN A 49 6.84 8.73 6.55
CA ASN A 49 6.31 7.43 6.98
C ASN A 49 6.62 7.12 8.46
N GLN A 50 7.82 7.46 8.95
CA GLN A 50 8.17 7.29 10.36
C GLN A 50 7.31 8.16 11.28
N GLN A 51 7.10 9.44 10.94
CA GLN A 51 6.27 10.33 11.74
C GLN A 51 4.79 9.89 11.76
N MET A 52 4.26 9.46 10.61
CA MET A 52 2.90 8.90 10.52
C MET A 52 2.76 7.59 11.30
N ASN A 53 3.76 6.71 11.24
CA ASN A 53 3.76 5.45 11.98
C ASN A 53 3.81 5.68 13.50
N MET A 54 4.58 6.66 13.97
CA MET A 54 4.59 7.05 15.37
C MET A 54 3.24 7.61 15.81
N MET A 55 2.65 8.52 15.02
CA MET A 55 1.32 9.07 15.31
C MET A 55 0.22 7.99 15.31
N PHE A 56 0.27 7.05 14.37
CA PHE A 56 -0.65 5.91 14.32
C PHE A 56 -0.46 4.97 15.52
N SER A 57 0.79 4.71 15.91
CA SER A 57 1.10 3.93 17.11
C SER A 57 0.53 4.59 18.37
N ASP A 58 0.65 5.91 18.52
CA ASP A 58 0.10 6.64 19.66
C ASP A 58 -1.44 6.58 19.67
N ILE A 59 -2.09 6.81 18.53
CA ILE A 59 -3.55 6.66 18.40
C ILE A 59 -3.98 5.23 18.72
N LYS A 60 -3.27 4.22 18.22
CA LYS A 60 -3.55 2.80 18.50
C LYS A 60 -3.44 2.52 19.99
N ASN A 61 -2.40 3.02 20.66
CA ASN A 61 -2.22 2.85 22.10
C ASN A 61 -3.38 3.48 22.88
N ASP A 62 -3.77 4.72 22.55
CA ASP A 62 -4.84 5.45 23.22
C ASP A 62 -6.23 4.80 23.03
N LEU A 63 -6.48 4.22 21.85
CA LEU A 63 -7.76 3.59 21.51
C LEU A 63 -7.84 2.12 21.96
N SER A 64 -6.72 1.43 22.13
CA SER A 64 -6.68 -0.01 22.45
C SER A 64 -7.49 -0.37 23.69
N GLY A 65 -7.27 0.32 24.82
CA GLY A 65 -7.97 0.06 26.07
C GLY A 65 -9.49 0.26 25.98
N PRO A 66 -9.99 1.42 25.51
CA PRO A 66 -11.42 1.63 25.27
C PRO A 66 -12.04 0.60 24.33
N LEU A 67 -11.36 0.23 23.25
CA LEU A 67 -11.85 -0.75 22.28
C LEU A 67 -11.92 -2.17 22.87
N ILE A 68 -10.90 -2.58 23.63
CA ILE A 68 -10.91 -3.87 24.35
C ILE A 68 -12.10 -3.94 25.29
N ASN A 69 -12.32 -2.90 26.09
CA ASN A 69 -13.46 -2.85 27.01
C ASN A 69 -14.80 -2.91 26.26
N TYR A 70 -14.93 -2.18 25.14
CA TYR A 70 -16.10 -2.25 24.28
C TYR A 70 -16.32 -3.66 23.73
N MET A 71 -15.30 -4.28 23.13
CA MET A 71 -15.38 -5.64 22.56
C MET A 71 -15.79 -6.67 23.62
N MET A 72 -15.20 -6.59 24.81
CA MET A 72 -15.51 -7.50 25.91
C MET A 72 -16.95 -7.31 26.43
N HIS A 73 -17.40 -6.06 26.56
CA HIS A 73 -18.77 -5.76 27.01
C HIS A 73 -19.82 -6.16 25.96
N ASP A 74 -19.56 -5.87 24.68
CA ASP A 74 -20.42 -6.24 23.55
C ASP A 74 -20.55 -7.77 23.44
N ALA A 75 -19.44 -8.50 23.52
CA ALA A 75 -19.45 -9.97 23.50
C ALA A 75 -20.30 -10.56 24.64
N ARG A 76 -20.08 -10.11 25.88
CA ARG A 76 -20.86 -10.58 27.04
C ARG A 76 -22.34 -10.32 26.87
N ASN A 77 -22.71 -9.11 26.43
CA ASN A 77 -24.11 -8.74 26.27
C ASN A 77 -24.79 -9.51 25.14
N THR A 78 -24.14 -9.63 23.99
CA THR A 78 -24.69 -10.41 22.87
C THR A 78 -24.87 -11.87 23.27
N LEU A 79 -23.87 -12.50 23.86
CA LEU A 79 -23.97 -13.92 24.27
C LEU A 79 -25.03 -14.13 25.36
N ASN A 80 -25.16 -13.21 26.31
CA ASN A 80 -26.23 -13.25 27.32
C ASN A 80 -27.63 -13.20 26.70
N ASN A 81 -27.82 -12.35 25.70
CA ASN A 81 -29.12 -12.10 25.09
C ASN A 81 -29.45 -13.10 23.97
N SER A 82 -28.45 -13.69 23.31
CA SER A 82 -28.64 -14.58 22.17
C SER A 82 -28.81 -16.05 22.56
N MET A 83 -28.44 -16.43 23.77
CA MET A 83 -28.49 -17.83 24.22
C MET A 83 -29.82 -18.14 24.94
N PRO A 84 -30.59 -19.16 24.49
CA PRO A 84 -31.83 -19.57 25.14
C PRO A 84 -31.63 -19.86 26.63
N GLU A 85 -32.55 -19.40 27.48
CA GLU A 85 -32.49 -19.65 28.92
C GLU A 85 -32.56 -21.14 29.27
N ASP A 86 -33.31 -21.91 28.48
CA ASP A 86 -33.54 -23.35 28.70
C ASP A 86 -32.43 -24.24 28.08
N CYS A 87 -31.30 -23.66 27.68
CA CYS A 87 -30.18 -24.41 27.11
C CYS A 87 -29.27 -25.00 28.21
N GLU A 88 -29.19 -26.33 28.29
CA GLU A 88 -28.36 -27.05 29.26
C GLU A 88 -26.86 -26.71 29.14
N GLN A 89 -26.40 -26.40 27.93
CA GLN A 89 -24.99 -26.09 27.64
C GLN A 89 -24.69 -24.58 27.67
N LYS A 90 -25.64 -23.73 28.07
CA LYS A 90 -25.52 -22.26 28.04
C LYS A 90 -24.22 -21.76 28.67
N GLN A 91 -23.92 -22.22 29.88
CA GLN A 91 -22.72 -21.75 30.60
C GLN A 91 -21.41 -22.19 29.94
N VAL A 92 -21.39 -23.41 29.39
CA VAL A 92 -20.20 -23.95 28.71
C VAL A 92 -19.94 -23.19 27.41
N CYS A 93 -20.96 -23.06 26.55
CA CYS A 93 -20.86 -22.30 25.30
C CYS A 93 -20.50 -20.84 25.55
N LYS A 94 -21.18 -20.20 26.50
CA LYS A 94 -20.90 -18.81 26.89
C LYS A 94 -19.45 -18.64 27.33
N SER A 95 -18.97 -19.46 28.26
CA SER A 95 -17.60 -19.36 28.76
C SER A 95 -16.57 -19.59 27.66
N ALA A 96 -16.81 -20.54 26.76
CA ALA A 96 -15.90 -20.84 25.65
C ALA A 96 -15.79 -19.66 24.67
N PHE A 97 -16.93 -19.12 24.21
CA PHE A 97 -16.94 -17.97 23.30
C PHE A 97 -16.42 -16.70 23.97
N GLU A 98 -16.80 -16.41 25.22
CA GLU A 98 -16.29 -15.25 25.96
C GLU A 98 -14.77 -15.29 26.11
N LYS A 99 -14.21 -16.48 26.40
CA LYS A 99 -12.76 -16.65 26.49
C LYS A 99 -12.08 -16.37 25.15
N LEU A 100 -12.60 -16.91 24.05
CA LEU A 100 -12.05 -16.65 22.72
C LEU A 100 -12.10 -15.15 22.37
N PHE A 101 -13.25 -14.49 22.57
CA PHE A 101 -13.40 -13.05 22.29
C PHE A 101 -12.51 -12.20 23.17
N GLN A 102 -12.32 -12.57 24.44
CA GLN A 102 -11.38 -11.89 25.33
C GLN A 102 -9.95 -12.01 24.82
N GLU A 103 -9.47 -13.23 24.52
CA GLU A 103 -8.13 -13.45 23.99
C GLU A 103 -7.91 -12.68 22.67
N MET A 104 -8.90 -12.71 21.78
CA MET A 104 -8.85 -12.00 20.51
C MET A 104 -8.80 -10.47 20.71
N SER A 105 -9.54 -9.92 21.67
CA SER A 105 -9.51 -8.48 21.96
C SER A 105 -8.12 -7.99 22.38
N LEU A 106 -7.35 -8.83 23.09
CA LEU A 106 -6.00 -8.50 23.54
C LEU A 106 -5.00 -8.35 22.39
N LEU A 107 -5.31 -8.82 21.19
CA LEU A 107 -4.49 -8.57 19.99
C LEU A 107 -4.41 -7.07 19.63
N LEU A 108 -5.33 -6.22 20.12
CA LEU A 108 -5.22 -4.77 19.96
C LEU A 108 -3.99 -4.18 20.66
N LEU A 109 -3.47 -4.86 21.69
CA LEU A 109 -2.24 -4.48 22.40
C LEU A 109 -0.98 -5.00 21.69
N ASP A 110 -1.13 -5.96 20.76
CA ASP A 110 0.00 -6.52 20.04
C ASP A 110 0.48 -5.54 18.96
N ARG A 111 1.78 -5.21 19.02
CA ARG A 111 2.42 -4.33 18.04
C ARG A 111 2.69 -5.05 16.72
N ASN A 112 2.80 -6.38 16.76
CA ASN A 112 3.16 -7.23 15.64
C ASN A 112 2.02 -8.22 15.33
N MET A 113 0.78 -7.75 15.37
CA MET A 113 -0.34 -8.55 14.91
C MET A 113 -0.33 -8.60 13.39
N ASP A 114 -0.32 -9.82 12.87
CA ASP A 114 -0.30 -10.18 11.46
C ASP A 114 -1.53 -11.06 11.14
N GLU A 115 -1.76 -11.31 9.85
CA GLU A 115 -2.90 -12.10 9.40
C GLU A 115 -2.81 -13.57 9.85
N GLU A 116 -1.61 -14.10 10.07
CA GLU A 116 -1.41 -15.48 10.57
C GLU A 116 -2.09 -15.69 11.93
N LYS A 117 -1.89 -14.75 12.88
CA LYS A 117 -2.58 -14.81 14.17
C LYS A 117 -4.09 -14.72 14.03
N LEU A 118 -4.58 -13.91 13.10
CA LEU A 118 -6.03 -13.77 12.86
C LEU A 118 -6.63 -15.06 12.29
N LEU A 119 -5.91 -15.75 11.39
CA LEU A 119 -6.31 -17.05 10.86
C LEU A 119 -6.37 -18.11 11.97
N GLN A 120 -5.40 -18.14 12.89
CA GLN A 120 -5.44 -19.06 14.04
C GLN A 120 -6.68 -18.84 14.92
N PHE A 121 -7.12 -17.59 15.11
CA PHE A 121 -8.36 -17.30 15.82
C PHE A 121 -9.60 -17.73 15.05
N GLN A 122 -9.57 -17.64 13.72
CA GLN A 122 -10.65 -18.13 12.86
C GLN A 122 -10.78 -19.65 12.94
N GLU A 123 -9.67 -20.40 12.83
CA GLU A 123 -9.65 -21.85 13.00
C GLU A 123 -10.22 -22.27 14.37
N ARG A 124 -9.76 -21.64 15.45
CA ARG A 124 -10.29 -21.89 16.81
C ARG A 124 -11.77 -21.55 16.96
N PHE A 125 -12.26 -20.53 16.24
CA PHE A 125 -13.67 -20.18 16.24
C PHE A 125 -14.51 -21.24 15.53
N ASP A 126 -14.03 -21.72 14.38
CA ASP A 126 -14.68 -22.77 13.60
C ASP A 126 -14.74 -24.09 14.38
N GLU A 127 -13.65 -24.46 15.07
CA GLU A 127 -13.64 -25.62 15.99
C GLU A 127 -14.73 -25.48 17.07
N LEU A 128 -14.81 -24.33 17.74
CA LEU A 128 -15.85 -24.08 18.76
C LEU A 128 -17.27 -24.16 18.18
N LYS A 129 -17.45 -23.72 16.95
CA LYS A 129 -18.73 -23.78 16.25
C LYS A 129 -19.11 -25.23 15.90
N GLU A 130 -18.16 -26.06 15.49
CA GLU A 130 -18.39 -27.49 15.25
C GLU A 130 -18.83 -28.20 16.54
N PHE A 131 -18.16 -27.93 17.68
CA PHE A 131 -18.58 -28.46 18.98
C PHE A 131 -19.98 -27.99 19.40
N ALA A 132 -20.40 -26.82 18.94
CA ALA A 132 -21.73 -26.27 19.20
C ALA A 132 -22.79 -26.72 18.18
N SER A 133 -22.49 -27.60 17.23
CA SER A 133 -23.42 -27.96 16.14
C SER A 133 -24.39 -29.10 16.52
N THR A 134 -25.32 -28.83 17.45
CA THR A 134 -26.48 -29.68 17.74
C THR A 134 -27.78 -29.08 17.21
N GLU A 135 -28.88 -29.85 17.15
CA GLU A 135 -30.15 -29.47 16.49
C GLU A 135 -30.79 -28.13 16.93
N ASN A 136 -30.32 -27.49 18.01
CA ASN A 136 -30.91 -26.25 18.55
C ASN A 136 -29.89 -25.10 18.79
N CYS A 137 -28.72 -25.15 18.15
CA CYS A 137 -27.65 -24.17 18.39
C CYS A 137 -27.49 -23.09 17.32
N ASP A 138 -28.24 -23.16 16.21
CA ASP A 138 -28.10 -22.28 15.05
C ASP A 138 -28.20 -20.78 15.39
N SER A 139 -29.09 -20.42 16.30
CA SER A 139 -29.23 -19.03 16.74
C SER A 139 -27.97 -18.56 17.47
N CYS A 140 -27.47 -19.33 18.43
CA CYS A 140 -26.26 -19.02 19.19
C CYS A 140 -25.04 -18.88 18.28
N THR A 141 -24.82 -19.86 17.39
CA THR A 141 -23.67 -19.88 16.48
C THR A 141 -23.75 -18.76 15.44
N THR A 142 -24.94 -18.39 14.98
CA THR A 142 -25.15 -17.24 14.08
C THR A 142 -24.78 -15.91 14.75
N HIS A 143 -25.24 -15.68 15.98
CA HIS A 143 -24.90 -14.46 16.73
C HIS A 143 -23.41 -14.42 17.09
N ALA A 144 -22.83 -15.54 17.51
CA ALA A 144 -21.40 -15.66 17.76
C ALA A 144 -20.59 -15.39 16.48
N SER A 145 -21.01 -15.91 15.32
CA SER A 145 -20.34 -15.68 14.03
C SER A 145 -20.40 -14.21 13.61
N THR A 146 -21.57 -13.58 13.80
CA THR A 146 -21.75 -12.15 13.53
C THR A 146 -20.83 -11.31 14.40
N MET A 147 -20.74 -11.64 15.69
CA MET A 147 -19.85 -10.96 16.63
C MET A 147 -18.37 -11.17 16.27
N PHE A 148 -17.99 -12.41 15.95
CA PHE A 148 -16.63 -12.76 15.55
C PHE A 148 -16.18 -11.95 14.33
N ASN A 149 -16.99 -11.95 13.26
CA ASN A 149 -16.71 -11.19 12.05
C ASN A 149 -16.57 -9.69 12.30
N LYS A 150 -17.44 -9.13 13.17
CA LYS A 150 -17.37 -7.72 13.57
C LYS A 150 -16.05 -7.40 14.29
N GLN A 151 -15.65 -8.23 15.25
CA GLN A 151 -14.42 -8.05 16.00
C GLN A 151 -13.17 -8.26 15.13
N LEU A 152 -13.19 -9.24 14.23
CA LEU A 152 -12.14 -9.50 13.26
C LEU A 152 -11.95 -8.32 12.30
N GLY A 153 -13.04 -7.73 11.79
CA GLY A 153 -12.99 -6.54 10.95
C GLY A 153 -12.38 -5.33 11.66
N LEU A 154 -12.70 -5.15 12.96
CA LEU A 154 -12.07 -4.11 13.77
C LEU A 154 -10.57 -4.35 13.93
N LEU A 155 -10.16 -5.58 14.26
CA LEU A 155 -8.74 -5.94 14.38
C LEU A 155 -7.97 -5.69 13.09
N ARG A 156 -8.50 -6.12 11.94
CA ARG A 156 -7.89 -5.84 10.62
C ARG A 156 -7.74 -4.34 10.37
N THR A 157 -8.73 -3.54 10.73
CA THR A 157 -8.66 -2.07 10.60
C THR A 157 -7.57 -1.47 11.51
N MET A 158 -7.46 -1.97 12.74
CA MET A 158 -6.48 -1.49 13.74
C MET A 158 -5.06 -2.01 13.53
N SER A 159 -4.90 -3.09 12.77
CA SER A 159 -3.59 -3.67 12.42
C SER A 159 -2.72 -2.74 11.57
N GLY A 160 -3.29 -1.66 11.02
CA GLY A 160 -2.58 -0.81 10.06
C GLY A 160 -2.33 -1.49 8.72
N SER A 161 -2.82 -2.73 8.53
CA SER A 161 -2.86 -3.43 7.24
C SER A 161 -3.90 -2.80 6.32
N VAL A 162 -3.73 -1.52 5.99
CA VAL A 162 -4.16 -0.98 4.70
C VAL A 162 -3.20 -1.58 3.66
N GLY A 163 -3.29 -2.89 3.42
CA GLY A 163 -2.41 -3.51 2.42
C GLY A 163 -2.08 -5.00 2.53
N GLN A 164 -2.62 -5.77 3.48
CA GLN A 164 -2.50 -7.24 3.38
C GLN A 164 -3.82 -7.86 2.99
N ARG A 165 -3.74 -8.61 1.88
CA ARG A 165 -4.81 -9.37 1.27
C ARG A 165 -5.51 -10.22 2.31
N SER A 166 -6.80 -9.98 2.50
CA SER A 166 -7.69 -11.08 2.79
C SER A 166 -7.65 -12.02 1.58
N GLU A 167 -6.95 -13.13 1.66
CA GLU A 167 -7.12 -14.24 0.71
C GLU A 167 -8.47 -14.95 0.89
N THR A 168 -9.31 -14.48 1.82
CA THR A 168 -10.66 -14.99 2.03
C THR A 168 -11.69 -13.94 1.56
N GLY A 169 -12.10 -14.04 0.29
CA GLY A 169 -13.31 -13.39 -0.24
C GLY A 169 -13.11 -12.77 -1.62
N ASP A 170 -13.25 -13.59 -2.67
CA ASP A 170 -13.16 -13.25 -4.10
C ASP A 170 -11.84 -12.62 -4.57
N ALA A 171 -10.82 -13.47 -4.72
CA ALA A 171 -9.82 -13.18 -5.74
C ALA A 171 -10.55 -13.16 -7.09
N THR A 172 -10.69 -11.98 -7.71
CA THR A 172 -11.21 -11.87 -9.07
C THR A 172 -10.39 -12.80 -9.96
N SER A 173 -11.02 -13.86 -10.47
CA SER A 173 -10.40 -14.75 -11.45
C SER A 173 -9.91 -13.89 -12.62
N ILE A 174 -8.81 -14.29 -13.28
CA ILE A 174 -8.34 -13.62 -14.50
C ILE A 174 -9.46 -13.52 -15.55
N VAL A 175 -10.36 -14.50 -15.57
CA VAL A 175 -11.52 -14.56 -16.46
C VAL A 175 -12.60 -13.53 -16.12
N ASP A 176 -12.69 -13.12 -14.85
CA ASP A 176 -13.70 -12.18 -14.35
C ASP A 176 -13.14 -10.76 -14.19
N LEU A 177 -11.91 -10.51 -14.66
CA LEU A 177 -11.33 -9.18 -14.64
C LEU A 177 -12.10 -8.28 -15.61
N PRO A 178 -12.74 -7.20 -15.13
CA PRO A 178 -13.57 -6.39 -16.01
C PRO A 178 -12.69 -5.56 -16.95
N ASP A 179 -13.14 -5.40 -18.19
CA ASP A 179 -12.41 -4.66 -19.24
C ASP A 179 -12.19 -3.17 -18.87
N ASP A 180 -13.03 -2.62 -17.99
CA ASP A 180 -12.90 -1.24 -17.49
C ASP A 180 -11.64 -1.04 -16.63
N VAL A 181 -10.95 -2.11 -16.21
CA VAL A 181 -9.61 -2.04 -15.61
C VAL A 181 -8.63 -1.27 -16.50
N VAL A 182 -8.78 -1.37 -17.83
CA VAL A 182 -7.89 -0.71 -18.78
C VAL A 182 -8.03 0.80 -18.69
N SER A 183 -9.25 1.32 -18.72
CA SER A 183 -9.51 2.77 -18.67
C SER A 183 -9.41 3.34 -17.26
N SER A 184 -9.75 2.55 -16.23
CA SER A 184 -9.79 3.00 -14.84
C SER A 184 -8.45 2.86 -14.09
N ILE A 185 -7.56 1.96 -14.54
CA ILE A 185 -6.27 1.69 -13.89
C ILE A 185 -5.11 1.79 -14.90
N CYS A 186 -5.14 1.02 -15.99
CA CYS A 186 -3.96 0.91 -16.87
C CYS A 186 -3.64 2.21 -17.63
N GLU A 187 -4.59 2.82 -18.34
CA GLU A 187 -4.38 4.05 -19.13
C GLU A 187 -3.92 5.23 -18.25
N PRO A 188 -4.55 5.51 -17.09
CA PRO A 188 -4.09 6.58 -16.19
C PRO A 188 -2.66 6.36 -15.68
N LEU A 189 -2.17 5.12 -15.61
CA LEU A 189 -0.84 4.82 -15.06
C LEU A 189 0.23 4.60 -16.11
N ALA A 190 -0.14 4.26 -17.34
CA ALA A 190 0.75 4.04 -18.48
C ALA A 190 1.38 5.35 -19.00
N ASN A 191 1.85 6.20 -18.09
CA ASN A 191 2.54 7.44 -18.37
C ASN A 191 3.47 7.81 -17.21
N LYS A 192 4.75 8.00 -17.54
CA LYS A 192 5.81 8.33 -16.58
C LYS A 192 5.51 9.56 -15.73
N GLN A 193 4.88 10.60 -16.29
CA GLN A 193 4.58 11.83 -15.56
C GLN A 193 3.47 11.63 -14.54
N ARG A 194 2.43 10.85 -14.87
CA ARG A 194 1.36 10.52 -13.93
C ARG A 194 1.84 9.64 -12.80
N LEU A 195 2.70 8.66 -13.09
CA LEU A 195 3.34 7.86 -12.05
C LEU A 195 4.20 8.74 -11.11
N LEU A 196 4.95 9.70 -11.67
CA LEU A 196 5.75 10.64 -10.87
C LEU A 196 4.87 11.52 -9.97
N ILE A 197 3.72 12.01 -10.48
CA ILE A 197 2.73 12.75 -9.69
C ILE A 197 2.24 11.89 -8.52
N LEU A 198 1.76 10.67 -8.78
CA LEU A 198 1.24 9.77 -7.73
C LEU A 198 2.30 9.46 -6.66
N LYS A 199 3.54 9.19 -7.07
CA LYS A 199 4.66 9.01 -6.15
C LYS A 199 4.88 10.24 -5.27
N SER A 200 4.89 11.43 -5.86
CA SER A 200 5.09 12.67 -5.09
C SER A 200 3.95 12.98 -4.11
N LEU A 201 2.74 12.49 -4.39
CA LEU A 201 1.55 12.63 -3.54
C LEU A 201 1.43 11.53 -2.49
N SER A 202 2.21 10.44 -2.61
CA SER A 202 2.22 9.35 -1.63
C SER A 202 2.86 9.75 -0.29
N THR A 203 3.67 10.81 -0.29
CA THR A 203 4.36 11.30 0.90
C THR A 203 3.66 12.50 1.54
N GLU A 204 3.25 13.45 0.72
CA GLU A 204 2.60 14.68 1.18
C GLU A 204 1.71 15.28 0.10
N THR A 205 0.82 16.18 0.52
CA THR A 205 -0.03 16.92 -0.41
C THR A 205 0.80 17.92 -1.22
N ARG A 206 0.43 18.15 -2.49
CA ARG A 206 1.19 19.07 -3.37
C ARG A 206 0.27 20.07 -4.06
N SER A 207 0.72 21.31 -4.11
CA SER A 207 0.11 22.34 -4.95
C SER A 207 0.41 22.11 -6.43
N PHE A 208 -0.37 22.76 -7.31
CA PHE A 208 -0.11 22.75 -8.76
C PHE A 208 1.31 23.22 -9.10
N SER A 209 1.79 24.26 -8.41
CA SER A 209 3.12 24.83 -8.63
C SER A 209 4.25 23.88 -8.27
N GLU A 210 4.07 23.06 -7.23
CA GLU A 210 5.05 22.04 -6.85
C GLU A 210 5.05 20.89 -7.83
N LEU A 211 3.87 20.40 -8.23
CA LEU A 211 3.76 19.34 -9.24
C LEU A 211 4.35 19.78 -10.58
N SER A 212 4.19 21.06 -10.95
CA SER A 212 4.83 21.68 -12.12
C SER A 212 6.36 21.64 -12.04
N LYS A 213 6.92 21.93 -10.87
CA LYS A 213 8.38 21.84 -10.64
C LYS A 213 8.88 20.40 -10.68
N ILE A 214 8.16 19.47 -10.04
CA ILE A 214 8.54 18.05 -9.94
C ILE A 214 8.51 17.36 -11.30
N THR A 215 7.46 17.60 -12.08
CA THR A 215 7.25 16.94 -13.39
C THR A 215 7.92 17.68 -14.55
N GLY A 216 8.23 18.96 -14.38
CA GLY A 216 8.66 19.86 -15.45
C GLY A 216 7.52 20.27 -16.40
N LEU A 217 6.28 19.85 -16.13
CA LEU A 217 5.11 20.17 -16.95
C LEU A 217 4.52 21.52 -16.56
N ARG A 218 4.04 22.30 -17.54
CA ARG A 218 3.49 23.64 -17.30
C ARG A 218 2.08 23.80 -17.86
N GLY A 219 1.30 24.64 -17.19
CA GLY A 219 -0.02 25.09 -17.66
C GLY A 219 -0.95 23.94 -18.03
N GLY A 220 -1.54 24.03 -19.23
CA GLY A 220 -2.50 23.03 -19.73
C GLY A 220 -1.94 21.60 -19.81
N ASN A 221 -0.63 21.42 -19.99
CA ASN A 221 -0.04 20.09 -20.06
C ASN A 221 -0.12 19.38 -18.70
N LEU A 222 0.25 20.08 -17.61
CA LEU A 222 0.10 19.51 -16.26
C LEU A 222 -1.38 19.29 -15.92
N LEU A 223 -2.27 20.23 -16.27
CA LEU A 223 -3.71 20.07 -16.05
C LEU A 223 -4.26 18.83 -16.74
N PHE A 224 -3.82 18.52 -17.96
CA PHE A 224 -4.24 17.30 -18.67
C PHE A 224 -3.89 16.03 -17.89
N HIS A 225 -2.68 15.96 -17.33
CA HIS A 225 -2.26 14.81 -16.53
C HIS A 225 -3.00 14.70 -15.21
N LEU A 226 -3.24 15.83 -14.54
CA LEU A 226 -4.01 15.87 -13.29
C LEU A 226 -5.46 15.49 -13.53
N GLN A 227 -6.08 15.98 -14.61
CA GLN A 227 -7.46 15.66 -14.94
C GLN A 227 -7.64 14.15 -15.16
N LYS A 228 -6.73 13.49 -15.89
CA LYS A 228 -6.78 12.03 -16.06
C LYS A 228 -6.72 11.24 -14.74
N LEU A 229 -6.01 11.76 -13.74
CA LEU A 229 -5.93 11.15 -12.42
C LEU A 229 -7.12 11.51 -11.52
N LEU A 230 -7.70 12.71 -11.68
CA LEU A 230 -8.92 13.15 -11.02
C LEU A 230 -10.14 12.37 -11.53
N ASP A 231 -10.28 12.25 -12.86
CA ASP A 231 -11.38 11.54 -13.54
C ASP A 231 -11.47 10.06 -13.16
N THR A 232 -10.37 9.50 -12.67
CA THR A 232 -10.27 8.09 -12.24
C THR A 232 -10.18 7.94 -10.72
N ASP A 233 -10.42 9.00 -9.97
CA ASP A 233 -10.37 9.05 -8.50
C ASP A 233 -9.04 8.56 -7.91
N MET A 234 -7.94 8.64 -8.66
CA MET A 234 -6.61 8.31 -8.13
C MET A 234 -6.05 9.45 -7.27
N ILE A 235 -6.46 10.68 -7.57
CA ILE A 235 -6.15 11.86 -6.77
C ILE A 235 -7.42 12.68 -6.51
N LEU A 236 -7.38 13.52 -5.49
CA LEU A 236 -8.42 14.51 -5.16
C LEU A 236 -7.79 15.90 -5.07
N GLN A 237 -8.57 16.93 -5.35
CA GLN A 237 -8.19 18.33 -5.10
C GLN A 237 -9.05 18.89 -3.96
N ARG A 238 -8.41 19.44 -2.91
CA ARG A 238 -9.13 19.92 -1.69
C ARG A 238 -10.18 21.01 -1.98
N THR A 239 -9.89 21.90 -2.92
CA THR A 239 -10.74 22.99 -3.41
C THR A 239 -10.37 23.28 -4.86
N GLU A 240 -11.11 24.10 -5.60
CA GLU A 240 -10.78 24.44 -7.01
C GLU A 240 -9.34 24.97 -7.22
N ARG A 241 -8.72 25.52 -6.17
CA ARG A 241 -7.30 25.97 -6.17
C ARG A 241 -6.47 25.30 -5.08
N GLY A 242 -6.99 24.23 -4.49
CA GLY A 242 -6.38 23.54 -3.38
C GLY A 242 -5.29 22.56 -3.83
N ASP A 243 -4.57 22.07 -2.84
CA ASP A 243 -3.57 21.03 -3.03
C ASP A 243 -4.22 19.71 -3.47
N TYR A 244 -3.43 18.93 -4.18
CA TYR A 244 -3.76 17.58 -4.63
C TYR A 244 -3.33 16.58 -3.56
N LEU A 245 -4.10 15.49 -3.47
CA LEU A 245 -3.91 14.41 -2.51
C LEU A 245 -4.08 13.08 -3.20
N LEU A 246 -3.33 12.08 -2.76
CA LEU A 246 -3.54 10.70 -3.16
C LEU A 246 -4.79 10.13 -2.47
N THR A 247 -5.64 9.42 -3.21
CA THR A 247 -6.79 8.73 -2.63
C THR A 247 -6.42 7.32 -2.16
N ASN A 248 -7.32 6.64 -1.44
CA ASN A 248 -7.11 5.22 -1.12
C ASN A 248 -7.01 4.34 -2.38
N LYS A 249 -7.82 4.64 -3.41
CA LYS A 249 -7.75 3.97 -4.71
C LYS A 249 -6.39 4.17 -5.36
N GLY A 250 -5.92 5.42 -5.45
CA GLY A 250 -4.60 5.75 -6.00
C GLY A 250 -3.45 5.09 -5.25
N TYR A 251 -3.54 5.04 -3.91
CA TYR A 251 -2.56 4.36 -3.06
C TYR A 251 -2.52 2.86 -3.30
N ARG A 252 -3.66 2.15 -3.27
CA ARG A 252 -3.74 0.70 -3.50
C ARG A 252 -3.20 0.31 -4.87
N ILE A 253 -3.50 1.11 -5.88
CA ILE A 253 -3.00 0.93 -7.23
C ILE A 253 -1.48 1.11 -7.30
N LEU A 254 -0.94 2.15 -6.66
CA LEU A 254 0.51 2.39 -6.64
C LEU A 254 1.25 1.26 -5.89
N GLN A 255 0.68 0.77 -4.79
CA GLN A 255 1.18 -0.39 -4.06
C GLN A 255 1.16 -1.65 -4.93
N GLY A 256 0.04 -1.93 -5.61
CA GLY A 256 -0.06 -3.08 -6.52
C GLY A 256 0.96 -3.05 -7.66
N ILE A 257 1.29 -1.85 -8.18
CA ILE A 257 2.39 -1.71 -9.16
C ILE A 257 3.74 -2.05 -8.53
N ALA A 258 4.01 -1.57 -7.31
CA ALA A 258 5.26 -1.88 -6.61
C ALA A 258 5.40 -3.39 -6.37
N ASP A 259 4.33 -4.04 -5.92
CA ASP A 259 4.28 -5.49 -5.70
C ASP A 259 4.49 -6.26 -7.02
N LEU A 260 3.84 -5.83 -8.11
CA LEU A 260 4.03 -6.43 -9.45
C LEU A 260 5.46 -6.27 -9.95
N TYR A 261 6.06 -5.10 -9.75
CA TYR A 261 7.44 -4.85 -10.12
C TYR A 261 8.41 -5.76 -9.34
N GLU A 262 8.22 -5.88 -8.02
CA GLU A 262 9.02 -6.78 -7.18
C GLU A 262 8.86 -8.25 -7.59
N ALA A 263 7.62 -8.68 -7.85
CA ALA A 263 7.31 -10.05 -8.26
C ALA A 263 7.92 -10.41 -9.62
N THR A 264 8.08 -9.44 -10.52
CA THR A 264 8.63 -9.67 -11.88
C THR A 264 10.15 -9.50 -11.96
N GLU A 265 10.76 -8.63 -11.16
CA GLU A 265 12.21 -8.44 -11.09
C GLU A 265 12.93 -9.55 -10.29
N LYS A 266 12.22 -10.23 -9.37
CA LYS A 266 12.76 -11.44 -8.72
C LYS A 266 12.80 -12.64 -9.68
N VAL A 267 12.00 -12.64 -10.75
CA VAL A 267 11.92 -13.73 -11.74
C VAL A 267 13.00 -13.60 -12.82
N SER A 268 13.49 -12.39 -13.12
CA SER A 268 14.54 -12.16 -14.13
C SER A 268 15.96 -12.54 -13.68
N GLY A 269 16.17 -12.85 -12.39
CA GLY A 269 17.47 -13.18 -11.82
C GLY A 269 17.86 -14.67 -11.84
N GLU A 270 16.95 -15.60 -12.13
CA GLU A 270 17.20 -17.03 -11.86
C GLU A 270 16.95 -18.00 -13.04
N GLN A 271 16.61 -17.53 -14.25
CA GLN A 271 16.45 -18.43 -15.41
C GLN A 271 16.93 -17.81 -16.74
N ILE A 272 18.25 -17.83 -16.96
CA ILE A 272 18.84 -17.99 -18.31
C ILE A 272 20.10 -18.86 -18.19
N LEU A 273 19.96 -20.10 -17.71
CA LEU A 273 20.93 -21.18 -17.90
C LEU A 273 20.13 -22.46 -17.70
N LEU A 274 19.77 -23.11 -18.80
CA LEU A 274 19.37 -24.52 -18.98
C LEU A 274 18.32 -24.61 -20.09
N GLU A 275 18.76 -24.44 -21.33
CA GLU A 275 18.17 -25.11 -22.50
C GLU A 275 19.17 -25.00 -23.66
N SER A 276 20.28 -25.75 -23.55
CA SER A 276 21.17 -26.01 -24.70
C SER A 276 21.81 -27.39 -24.59
N ASP A 277 21.00 -28.41 -24.27
CA ASP A 277 21.40 -29.81 -24.43
C ASP A 277 20.17 -30.69 -24.75
N GLN A 278 19.54 -30.44 -25.91
CA GLN A 278 18.76 -31.46 -26.64
C GLN A 278 18.74 -31.17 -28.16
N VAL A 279 19.91 -31.15 -28.80
CA VAL A 279 20.10 -31.61 -30.18
C VAL A 279 21.57 -32.04 -30.23
N ILE A 280 21.91 -33.32 -30.36
CA ILE A 280 22.22 -34.00 -31.62
C ILE A 280 22.40 -35.49 -31.26
N GLY A 281 21.84 -36.36 -32.10
CA GLY A 281 22.01 -37.82 -32.02
C GLY A 281 23.36 -38.33 -32.50
#